data_AF-A0A0W1RCI1-F1
#
_entry.id   AF-A0A0W1RCI1-F1
#
_cell.length_a   1.000
_cell.length_b   1.000
_cell.length_c   1.000
_cell.angle_alpha   90.00
_cell.angle_beta   90.00
_cell.angle_gamma   90.00
#
_symmetry.space_group_name_H-M   'P 1'
#
loop_
_entity.id
_entity.type
_entity.pdbx_description
1 polymer ?
#
loop_
_entity_poly.entity_id
_entity_poly.type
_entity_poly.pdbx_seq_one_letter_code
_entity_poly.pdbx_strand_id
1 'polypeptide(L)'
;MNQNTAKQGVEVWNREYGRGVILKTHAETDSEMASALIYFYHPDITQDVPLASLETASEMLSTDIKRGSCGFEVEIHDGMFTFYIEPDGNGTGYEVSLTAGNATLEQTHFSTEEIVPTFEGP
;
A
#
# COMPACT_ATOMS: atom_id res chain seq x y z
N MET A 1 -19.99 16.13 3.06
CA MET A 1 -19.17 15.31 3.97
C MET A 1 -19.09 13.92 3.37
N ASN A 2 -17.94 13.56 2.76
CA ASN A 2 -17.73 12.27 2.12
C ASN A 2 -17.47 11.21 3.20
N GLN A 3 -18.50 10.45 3.58
CA GLN A 3 -18.42 9.37 4.56
C GLN A 3 -17.77 8.08 4.04
N ASN A 4 -16.98 8.12 2.96
CA ASN A 4 -16.56 6.91 2.24
C ASN A 4 -15.09 6.50 2.42
N THR A 5 -14.30 7.19 3.25
CA THR A 5 -12.83 7.08 3.25
C THR A 5 -12.22 6.27 4.39
N ALA A 6 -12.96 5.89 5.42
CA ALA A 6 -12.43 5.09 6.54
C ALA A 6 -12.74 3.59 6.36
N LYS A 7 -11.83 2.86 5.70
CA LYS A 7 -11.89 1.40 5.57
C LYS A 7 -10.52 0.80 5.85
N GLN A 8 -10.48 -0.44 6.33
CA GLN A 8 -9.23 -1.17 6.48
C GLN A 8 -8.46 -1.19 5.17
N GLY A 9 -7.14 -0.97 5.23
CA GLY A 9 -6.25 -0.91 4.07
C GLY A 9 -6.19 0.46 3.38
N VAL A 10 -6.97 1.45 3.80
CA VAL A 10 -6.86 2.81 3.27
C VAL A 10 -5.69 3.54 3.95
N GLU A 11 -4.84 4.17 3.14
CA GLU A 11 -3.80 5.07 3.62
C GLU A 11 -4.39 6.42 4.01
N VAL A 12 -4.05 6.89 5.20
CA VAL A 12 -4.52 8.13 5.78
C VAL A 12 -3.38 8.94 6.34
N TRP A 13 -3.60 10.24 6.41
CA TRP A 13 -2.70 11.19 7.04
C TRP A 13 -3.34 11.70 8.33
N ASN A 14 -2.52 11.74 9.38
CA ASN A 14 -2.83 12.35 10.65
C ASN A 14 -1.81 13.46 10.92
N ARG A 15 -2.27 14.58 11.48
CA ARG A 15 -1.43 15.75 11.73
C ARG A 15 -0.30 15.51 12.74
N GLU A 16 -0.53 14.64 13.73
CA GLU A 16 0.42 14.36 14.81
C GLU A 16 1.40 13.25 14.43
N TYR A 17 0.90 12.19 13.78
CA TYR A 17 1.68 10.97 13.53
C TYR A 17 2.08 10.76 12.07
N GLY A 18 1.68 11.63 11.15
CA GLY A 18 2.00 11.51 9.73
C GLY A 18 1.14 10.46 9.01
N ARG A 19 1.75 9.73 8.06
CA ARG A 19 1.06 8.76 7.20
C ARG A 19 0.97 7.38 7.86
N GLY A 20 -0.15 6.71 7.66
CA GLY A 20 -0.38 5.35 8.14
C GLY A 20 -1.51 4.64 7.42
N VAL A 21 -1.69 3.36 7.73
CA VAL A 21 -2.75 2.53 7.15
C VAL A 21 -3.76 2.11 8.22
N ILE A 22 -5.05 2.21 7.88
CA ILE A 22 -6.12 1.76 8.78
C ILE A 22 -6.07 0.23 8.89
N LEU A 23 -5.85 -0.27 10.11
CA LEU A 23 -5.91 -1.69 10.43
C LEU A 23 -7.34 -2.14 10.75
N LYS A 24 -8.08 -1.29 11.46
CA LYS A 24 -9.45 -1.57 11.90
C LYS A 24 -10.21 -0.28 12.17
N THR A 25 -11.51 -0.29 11.92
CA THR A 25 -12.43 0.80 12.29
C THR A 25 -13.30 0.41 13.48
N HIS A 26 -13.58 1.38 14.34
CA HIS A 26 -14.50 1.27 15.47
C HIS A 26 -15.68 2.22 15.22
N ALA A 27 -16.89 1.64 15.20
CA ALA A 27 -18.11 2.41 14.95
C ALA A 27 -18.41 3.33 16.13
N GLU A 28 -19.05 4.46 15.82
CA GLU A 28 -19.61 5.34 16.85
C GLU A 28 -20.68 4.60 17.66
N THR A 29 -20.65 4.79 18.97
CA THR A 29 -21.68 4.34 19.90
C THR A 29 -22.20 5.54 20.69
N ASP A 30 -23.32 5.39 21.40
CA ASP A 30 -23.89 6.48 22.22
C ASP A 30 -22.92 7.05 23.27
N SER A 31 -21.82 6.34 23.57
CA SER A 31 -20.80 6.72 24.55
C SER A 31 -19.41 7.02 23.96
N GLU A 32 -19.15 6.71 22.69
CA GLU A 32 -17.81 6.82 22.09
C GLU A 32 -17.87 7.29 20.62
N MET A 33 -17.02 8.25 20.29
CA MET A 33 -16.85 8.74 18.92
C MET A 33 -16.20 7.67 18.04
N ALA A 34 -16.56 7.62 16.74
CA ALA A 34 -15.93 6.69 15.80
C ALA A 34 -14.40 6.92 15.71
N SER A 35 -13.65 5.82 15.72
CA SER A 35 -12.19 5.83 15.66
C SER A 35 -11.65 4.76 14.72
N ALA A 36 -10.34 4.80 14.47
CA ALA A 36 -9.62 3.75 13.77
C ALA A 36 -8.30 3.44 14.46
N LEU A 37 -7.95 2.15 14.48
CA LEU A 37 -6.62 1.68 14.82
C LEU A 37 -5.74 1.76 13.57
N ILE A 38 -4.66 2.52 13.65
CA ILE A 38 -3.79 2.84 12.51
C ILE A 38 -2.36 2.44 12.83
N TYR A 39 -1.69 1.84 11.86
CA TYR A 39 -0.23 1.70 11.88
C TYR A 39 0.40 2.89 11.13
N PHE A 40 1.16 3.72 11.85
CA PHE A 40 1.87 4.88 11.30
C PHE A 40 3.30 4.50 10.91
N TYR A 41 3.67 4.72 9.64
CA TYR A 41 4.95 4.29 9.07
C TYR A 41 6.16 4.95 9.76
N HIS A 42 6.00 6.21 10.15
CA HIS A 42 6.95 6.95 10.95
C HIS A 42 6.14 7.73 12.00
N PRO A 43 6.15 7.33 13.27
CA PRO A 43 7.30 6.76 13.97
C PRO A 43 7.30 5.24 14.20
N ASP A 44 6.65 4.43 13.34
CA ASP A 44 6.53 2.96 13.53
C ASP A 44 5.74 2.59 14.79
N ILE A 45 4.53 3.13 14.88
CA ILE A 45 3.62 2.92 16.01
C ILE A 45 2.22 2.55 15.55
N THR A 46 1.50 1.85 16.42
CA THR A 46 0.08 1.59 16.23
C THR A 46 -0.72 2.39 17.25
N GLN A 47 -1.65 3.23 16.78
CA GLN A 47 -2.40 4.14 17.63
C GLN A 47 -3.87 4.19 17.22
N ASP A 48 -4.76 4.26 18.20
CA ASP A 48 -6.19 4.52 17.99
C ASP A 48 -6.41 6.03 17.93
N VAL A 49 -7.03 6.50 16.84
CA VAL A 49 -7.27 7.94 16.61
C VAL A 49 -8.70 8.18 16.10
N PRO A 50 -9.32 9.33 16.45
CA PRO A 50 -10.65 9.67 15.97
C PRO A 50 -10.71 9.76 14.45
N LEU A 51 -11.75 9.22 13.82
CA LEU A 51 -11.89 9.28 12.35
C LEU A 51 -11.93 10.72 11.82
N ALA A 52 -12.47 11.66 12.61
CA ALA A 52 -12.52 13.08 12.27
C ALA A 52 -11.13 13.76 12.22
N SER A 53 -10.08 13.10 12.74
CA SER A 53 -8.70 13.59 12.68
C SER A 53 -7.90 13.09 11.48
N LEU A 54 -8.55 12.31 10.61
CA LEU A 54 -7.92 11.66 9.47
C LEU A 54 -8.28 12.36 8.16
N GLU A 55 -7.26 12.56 7.34
CA GLU A 55 -7.40 12.92 5.94
C GLU A 55 -6.98 11.73 5.09
N THR A 56 -7.62 11.50 3.94
CA THR A 56 -7.13 10.48 3.01
C THR A 56 -5.77 10.93 2.48
N ALA A 57 -4.73 10.13 2.70
CA ALA A 57 -3.37 10.48 2.26
C ALA A 57 -3.21 10.26 0.76
N SER A 58 -3.63 9.08 0.31
CA SER A 58 -3.57 8.65 -1.09
C SER A 58 -4.70 7.65 -1.34
N GLU A 59 -5.32 7.71 -2.51
CA GLU A 59 -6.20 6.66 -3.01
C GLU A 59 -5.48 6.00 -4.19
N MET A 60 -5.35 4.67 -4.16
CA MET A 60 -4.81 3.94 -5.29
C MET A 60 -5.73 4.17 -6.49
N LEU A 61 -5.26 4.91 -7.50
CA LEU A 61 -6.10 5.35 -8.62
C LEU A 61 -6.36 4.20 -9.59
N SER A 62 -5.34 3.35 -9.79
CA SER A 62 -5.44 2.21 -10.68
C SER A 62 -4.45 1.11 -10.32
N THR A 63 -4.87 -0.12 -10.56
CA THR A 63 -4.00 -1.29 -10.66
C THR A 63 -4.30 -2.00 -11.96
N ASP A 64 -3.27 -2.27 -12.75
CA ASP A 64 -3.37 -3.07 -13.97
C ASP A 64 -2.49 -4.31 -13.84
N ILE A 65 -3.02 -5.47 -14.23
CA ILE A 65 -2.31 -6.75 -14.19
C ILE A 65 -2.39 -7.37 -15.57
N LYS A 66 -1.25 -7.48 -16.25
CA LYS A 66 -1.15 -8.07 -17.59
C LYS A 66 -0.39 -9.38 -17.52
N ARG A 67 -0.80 -10.36 -18.32
CA ARG A 67 0.01 -11.58 -18.51
C ARG A 67 1.11 -11.28 -19.53
N GLY A 68 2.36 -11.37 -19.08
CA GLY A 68 3.54 -11.34 -19.94
C GLY A 68 3.92 -12.72 -20.43
N SER A 69 4.92 -12.80 -21.33
CA SER A 69 5.45 -14.08 -21.84
C SER A 69 6.15 -14.93 -20.77
N CYS A 70 6.66 -14.29 -19.71
CA CYS A 70 7.46 -14.91 -18.66
C CYS A 70 6.86 -14.71 -17.26
N GLY A 71 5.61 -14.27 -17.14
CA GLY A 71 4.97 -14.01 -15.85
C GLY A 71 3.79 -13.04 -15.94
N PHE A 72 3.63 -12.20 -14.92
CA PHE A 72 2.65 -11.13 -14.91
C PHE A 72 3.35 -9.79 -14.66
N GLU A 73 2.82 -8.74 -15.27
CA GLU A 73 3.22 -7.36 -15.05
C GLU A 73 2.17 -6.71 -14.14
N VAL A 74 2.62 -5.97 -13.12
CA VAL A 74 1.74 -5.19 -12.23
C VAL A 74 2.15 -3.73 -12.30
N GLU A 75 1.18 -2.87 -12.55
CA GLU A 75 1.32 -1.42 -12.47
C GLU A 75 0.37 -0.87 -11.40
N ILE A 76 0.91 -0.16 -10.41
CA ILE A 76 0.14 0.51 -9.35
C ILE A 76 0.43 1.99 -9.41
N HIS A 77 -0.61 2.82 -9.54
CA HIS A 77 -0.47 4.28 -9.56
C HIS A 77 -1.31 4.92 -8.44
N ASP A 78 -0.66 5.71 -7.58
CA ASP A 78 -1.31 6.41 -6.46
C ASP A 78 -1.63 7.89 -6.76
N GLY A 79 -1.35 8.35 -7.98
CA GLY A 79 -1.50 9.74 -8.39
C GLY A 79 -0.21 10.56 -8.39
N MET A 80 0.85 10.07 -7.75
CA MET A 80 2.16 10.73 -7.68
C MET A 80 3.30 9.80 -8.09
N PHE A 81 3.20 8.52 -7.70
CA PHE A 81 4.18 7.49 -7.96
C PHE A 81 3.54 6.34 -8.74
N THR A 82 4.35 5.70 -9.59
CA THR A 82 4.00 4.44 -10.22
C THR A 82 4.97 3.36 -9.81
N PHE A 83 4.42 2.27 -9.28
CA PHE A 83 5.15 1.05 -8.96
C PHE A 83 4.96 0.03 -10.08
N TYR A 84 6.06 -0.45 -10.64
CA TYR A 84 6.07 -1.48 -11.68
C TYR A 84 6.75 -2.74 -11.17
N ILE A 85 6.10 -3.88 -11.41
CA ILE A 85 6.68 -5.21 -11.25
C ILE A 85 6.56 -5.88 -12.61
N GLU A 86 7.68 -6.25 -13.23
CA GLU A 86 7.69 -6.90 -14.54
C GLU A 86 8.65 -8.10 -14.55
N PRO A 87 8.36 -9.17 -15.31
CA PRO A 87 9.32 -10.26 -15.49
C PRO A 87 10.61 -9.73 -16.13
N ASP A 88 11.78 -10.23 -15.70
CA ASP A 88 13.09 -9.80 -16.21
C ASP A 88 13.40 -10.20 -17.67
N GLY A 89 12.41 -10.75 -18.38
CA GLY A 89 12.51 -11.22 -19.76
C GLY A 89 13.28 -12.54 -19.93
N ASN A 90 14.04 -12.98 -18.92
CA ASN A 90 14.82 -14.21 -18.93
C ASN A 90 14.12 -15.35 -18.17
N GLY A 91 13.03 -15.04 -17.44
CA GLY A 91 12.28 -16.00 -16.64
C GLY A 91 13.02 -16.39 -15.36
N THR A 92 14.02 -15.62 -14.97
CA THR A 92 14.84 -15.86 -13.77
C THR A 92 14.37 -15.03 -12.58
N GLY A 93 13.51 -14.03 -12.80
CA GLY A 93 13.18 -13.06 -11.78
C GLY A 93 12.17 -12.01 -12.22
N TYR A 94 12.07 -10.97 -11.40
CA TYR A 94 11.28 -9.77 -11.66
C TYR A 94 12.15 -8.53 -11.46
N GLU A 95 11.93 -7.54 -12.31
CA GLU A 95 12.36 -6.17 -12.09
C GLU A 95 11.24 -5.43 -11.35
N VAL A 96 11.63 -4.70 -10.30
CA VAL A 96 10.73 -3.89 -9.49
C VAL A 96 11.23 -2.46 -9.52
N SER A 97 10.39 -1.52 -9.93
CA SER A 97 10.76 -0.11 -10.00
C SER A 97 9.70 0.81 -9.40
N LEU A 98 10.18 1.90 -8.81
CA LEU A 98 9.37 3.01 -8.33
C LEU A 98 9.72 4.25 -9.16
N THR A 99 8.69 4.84 -9.76
CA THR A 99 8.83 6.02 -10.62
C THR A 99 7.96 7.17 -10.13
N ALA A 100 8.39 8.41 -10.38
CA ALA A 100 7.58 9.62 -10.21
C ALA A 100 7.53 10.36 -11.55
N GLY A 101 6.41 10.24 -12.26
CA GLY A 101 6.33 10.67 -13.66
C GLY A 101 7.32 9.88 -14.53
N ASN A 102 8.25 10.57 -15.18
CA ASN A 102 9.25 9.94 -16.07
C ASN A 102 10.59 9.60 -15.37
N ALA A 103 10.71 9.85 -14.07
CA ALA A 103 11.94 9.63 -13.33
C ALA A 103 11.87 8.32 -12.53
N THR A 104 12.85 7.44 -12.71
CA THR A 104 13.06 6.28 -11.84
C THR A 104 13.73 6.72 -10.55
N LEU A 105 13.07 6.49 -9.42
CA LEU A 105 13.58 6.79 -8.09
C LEU A 105 14.38 5.61 -7.54
N GLU A 106 13.84 4.41 -7.73
CA GLU A 106 14.42 3.17 -7.25
C GLU A 106 14.13 2.04 -8.23
N GLN A 107 15.09 1.11 -8.34
CA GLN A 107 14.98 -0.09 -9.14
C GLN A 107 15.75 -1.22 -8.45
N THR A 108 15.14 -2.39 -8.38
CA THR A 108 15.74 -3.61 -7.82
C THR A 108 15.33 -4.82 -8.65
N HIS A 109 16.27 -5.76 -8.81
CA HIS A 109 16.02 -7.07 -9.39
C HIS A 109 15.80 -8.10 -8.27
N PHE A 110 14.76 -8.92 -8.40
CA PHE A 110 14.50 -10.06 -7.52
C PHE A 110 14.64 -11.35 -8.31
N SER A 111 15.63 -12.18 -7.94
CA SER A 111 15.78 -13.51 -8.52
C SER A 111 14.82 -14.50 -7.87
N THR A 112 14.18 -15.33 -8.68
CA THR A 112 13.37 -16.46 -8.19
C THR A 112 14.22 -17.54 -7.52
N GLU A 113 15.53 -17.57 -7.77
CA GLU A 113 16.46 -18.47 -7.08
C GLU A 113 16.74 -18.05 -5.63
N GLU A 114 16.52 -16.77 -5.30
CA GLU A 114 16.70 -16.23 -3.94
C GLU A 114 15.45 -16.38 -3.08
N ILE A 115 14.30 -16.61 -3.71
CA ILE A 115 13.03 -16.86 -3.03
C ILE A 115 12.91 -18.36 -2.79
N VAL A 116 13.37 -18.83 -1.63
CA VAL A 116 13.01 -20.18 -1.15
C VAL A 116 11.55 -20.12 -0.72
N PRO A 117 10.60 -20.77 -1.43
CA PRO A 117 9.23 -20.79 -0.97
C PRO A 117 9.20 -21.63 0.32
N THR A 118 9.00 -20.97 1.46
CA THR A 118 8.62 -21.63 2.69
C THR A 118 7.17 -22.07 2.53
N PHE A 119 6.98 -23.24 1.93
CA PHE A 119 5.72 -23.96 2.04
C PHE A 119 5.63 -24.50 3.46
N GLU A 120 5.02 -23.73 4.37
CA GLU A 120 4.39 -24.33 5.53
C GLU A 120 3.15 -25.08 5.03
N GLY A 121 3.30 -26.40 4.87
CA GLY A 121 2.19 -27.28 4.53
C GLY A 121 1.13 -27.35 5.63
N PRO A 122 -0.06 -27.92 5.34
CA PRO A 122 -1.16 -28.04 6.30
C PRO A 122 -0.81 -28.91 7.52
#